data_AF-A0A820EF91-F1
#
_entry.id   AF-A0A820EF91-F1
#
_cell.length_a   1.000
_cell.length_b   1.000
_cell.length_c   1.000
_cell.angle_alpha   90.00
_cell.angle_beta   90.00
_cell.angle_gamma   90.00
#
_symmetry.space_group_name_H-M   'P 1'
#
loop_
_entity.id
_entity.type
_entity.pdbx_description
1 polymer ?
#
loop_
_entity_poly.entity_id
_entity_poly.type
_entity_poly.pdbx_seq_one_letter_code
_entity_poly.pdbx_strand_id
1 'polypeptide(L)'
;MIQNIQVDHDEDNNNKVILHDIINQSNKKKKKKRRRNSTLTIDHTIASVNNNIEINIQTSLTENCIIYRSKCPCDTHYNKQLIEHNYDLPVDKLFDLIFGSNEFVRTYRKAQHFFDQTETEWLINEETNYYERILDYKVPFETRLLGKSTIITREKQTRFHHVPGSHYVVETEVCNQGIKFSDTFALIIRCCLIEKS
;
A
#
# COMPACT_ATOMS: atom_id res chain seq x y z
N MET A 1 -36.57 -8.95 14.07
CA MET A 1 -36.16 -10.26 13.51
C MET A 1 -34.82 -10.02 12.83
N ILE A 2 -33.70 -10.30 13.52
CA ILE A 2 -32.35 -9.99 13.04
C ILE A 2 -31.83 -11.25 12.34
N GLN A 3 -31.50 -11.15 11.06
CA GLN A 3 -30.97 -12.25 10.28
C GLN A 3 -29.51 -11.96 9.96
N ASN A 4 -28.62 -12.79 10.52
CA ASN A 4 -27.19 -12.75 10.30
C ASN A 4 -26.89 -13.02 8.82
N ILE A 5 -26.15 -12.11 8.18
CA ILE A 5 -25.58 -12.33 6.85
C ILE A 5 -24.15 -12.83 7.04
N GLN A 6 -23.93 -14.09 6.66
CA GLN A 6 -22.61 -14.71 6.57
C GLN A 6 -21.90 -14.13 5.34
N VAL A 7 -20.76 -13.47 5.53
CA VAL A 7 -19.92 -12.96 4.43
C VAL A 7 -18.90 -14.05 4.10
N ASP A 8 -18.94 -14.54 2.87
CA ASP A 8 -18.06 -15.60 2.38
C ASP A 8 -16.58 -15.16 2.40
N HIS A 9 -15.73 -16.05 2.92
CA HIS A 9 -14.34 -15.78 3.26
C HIS A 9 -13.37 -15.83 2.05
N ASP A 10 -13.87 -16.13 0.86
CA ASP A 10 -13.05 -16.53 -0.29
C ASP A 10 -12.67 -15.37 -1.25
N GLU A 11 -13.42 -14.26 -1.28
CA GLU A 11 -13.11 -13.12 -2.17
C GLU A 11 -11.92 -12.26 -1.69
N ASP A 12 -11.71 -12.17 -0.38
CA ASP A 12 -10.59 -11.41 0.22
C ASP A 12 -9.22 -12.03 -0.11
N ASN A 13 -9.17 -13.33 -0.41
CA ASN A 13 -7.92 -14.03 -0.71
C ASN A 13 -7.46 -13.82 -2.16
N ASN A 14 -8.40 -13.75 -3.12
CA ASN A 14 -8.08 -13.53 -4.53
C ASN A 14 -7.51 -12.13 -4.78
N ASN A 15 -8.02 -11.10 -4.11
CA ASN A 15 -7.52 -9.73 -4.27
C ASN A 15 -6.11 -9.54 -3.69
N LYS A 16 -5.75 -10.27 -2.63
CA LYS A 16 -4.38 -10.31 -2.07
C LYS A 16 -3.39 -11.00 -3.01
N VAL A 17 -3.81 -12.09 -3.68
CA VAL A 17 -2.99 -12.81 -4.67
C VAL A 17 -2.69 -11.92 -5.87
N ILE A 18 -3.68 -11.19 -6.38
CA ILE A 18 -3.53 -10.30 -7.55
C ILE A 18 -2.53 -9.17 -7.27
N LEU A 19 -2.58 -8.54 -6.09
CA LEU A 19 -1.67 -7.45 -5.72
C LEU A 19 -0.21 -7.95 -5.62
N HIS A 20 0.00 -9.12 -5.02
CA HIS A 20 1.31 -9.76 -4.90
C HIS A 20 1.90 -10.16 -6.27
N ASP A 21 1.06 -10.61 -7.20
CA ASP A 21 1.50 -10.99 -8.54
C ASP A 21 1.87 -9.79 -9.42
N ILE A 22 1.16 -8.66 -9.29
CA ILE A 22 1.48 -7.42 -10.00
C ILE A 22 2.83 -6.84 -9.54
N ILE A 23 3.10 -6.86 -8.22
CA ILE A 23 4.38 -6.41 -7.66
C ILE A 23 5.53 -7.30 -8.16
N ASN A 24 5.34 -8.61 -8.23
CA ASN A 24 6.39 -9.56 -8.65
C ASN A 24 6.68 -9.57 -10.16
N GLN A 25 5.70 -9.25 -11.01
CA GLN A 25 5.91 -9.14 -12.46
C GLN A 25 6.80 -7.94 -12.83
N SER A 26 6.79 -6.89 -12.01
CA SER A 26 7.65 -5.70 -12.15
C SER A 26 9.15 -6.03 -12.00
N ASN A 27 9.48 -7.05 -11.20
CA ASN A 27 10.87 -7.44 -10.89
C ASN A 27 11.50 -8.39 -11.93
N LYS A 28 10.72 -8.97 -12.85
CA LYS A 28 11.23 -9.95 -13.84
C LYS A 28 11.73 -9.35 -15.16
N LYS A 29 11.58 -8.03 -15.40
CA LYS A 29 11.97 -7.40 -16.68
C LYS A 29 13.39 -6.80 -16.76
N LYS A 30 14.25 -6.97 -15.75
CA LYS A 30 15.65 -6.46 -15.78
C LYS A 30 16.76 -7.53 -15.86
N LYS A 31 16.56 -8.62 -16.62
CA LYS A 31 17.66 -9.55 -16.94
C LYS A 31 17.68 -9.98 -18.41
N LYS A 32 18.32 -9.18 -19.28
CA LYS A 32 19.00 -9.67 -20.50
C LYS A 32 19.83 -8.60 -21.21
N LYS A 33 21.15 -8.55 -20.95
CA LYS A 33 22.20 -8.41 -21.98
C LYS A 33 23.56 -8.85 -21.43
N ARG A 34 24.29 -9.64 -22.22
CA ARG A 34 25.52 -10.45 -21.96
C ARG A 34 26.71 -9.74 -22.66
N ARG A 35 27.96 -9.63 -22.15
CA ARG A 35 29.09 -10.61 -22.17
C ARG A 35 30.40 -9.89 -21.71
N ARG A 36 31.20 -10.46 -20.76
CA ARG A 36 32.59 -11.05 -20.84
C ARG A 36 33.78 -10.05 -21.08
N ASN A 37 34.89 -9.99 -20.32
CA ASN A 37 35.86 -11.02 -19.85
C ASN A 37 36.78 -10.59 -18.66
N SER A 38 37.29 -11.61 -17.92
CA SER A 38 38.61 -11.84 -17.21
C SER A 38 39.28 -10.75 -16.34
N THR A 39 39.84 -11.00 -15.15
CA THR A 39 40.92 -11.98 -14.79
C THR A 39 41.00 -12.23 -13.27
N LEU A 40 41.56 -13.39 -12.90
CA LEU A 40 41.91 -14.00 -11.58
C LEU A 40 42.84 -13.08 -10.72
N THR A 41 43.03 -13.18 -9.40
CA THR A 41 43.37 -14.32 -8.50
C THR A 41 43.16 -13.93 -7.02
N ILE A 42 42.89 -14.91 -6.16
CA ILE A 42 42.93 -14.82 -4.68
C ILE A 42 44.31 -15.32 -4.23
N ASP A 43 44.94 -14.66 -3.25
CA ASP A 43 45.83 -15.34 -2.29
C ASP A 43 45.97 -14.59 -0.96
N HIS A 44 46.12 -15.39 0.10
CA HIS A 44 45.97 -15.12 1.54
C HIS A 44 47.13 -14.36 2.20
N THR A 45 46.86 -13.68 3.33
CA THR A 45 47.72 -13.81 4.53
C THR A 45 46.95 -13.49 5.83
N ILE A 46 47.00 -14.42 6.78
CA ILE A 46 46.52 -14.34 8.17
C ILE A 46 47.76 -14.24 9.08
N ALA A 47 47.73 -13.35 10.08
CA ALA A 47 48.38 -13.45 11.41
C ALA A 47 48.11 -12.12 12.15
N SER A 48 47.80 -12.01 13.44
CA SER A 48 48.01 -12.83 14.65
C SER A 48 46.97 -12.39 15.72
N VAL A 49 46.21 -13.29 16.37
CA VAL A 49 46.40 -13.84 17.74
C VAL A 49 46.55 -12.76 18.83
N ASN A 50 45.89 -12.72 19.99
CA ASN A 50 44.75 -13.37 20.67
C ASN A 50 44.50 -12.46 21.91
N ASN A 51 43.32 -12.52 22.54
CA ASN A 51 43.18 -12.73 23.99
C ASN A 51 41.70 -12.80 24.40
N ASN A 52 41.39 -13.86 25.13
CA ASN A 52 40.06 -14.29 25.59
C ASN A 52 39.59 -13.43 26.77
N ILE A 53 38.34 -12.96 26.75
CA ILE A 53 37.55 -12.72 27.97
C ILE A 53 36.11 -13.18 27.73
N GLU A 54 35.66 -14.10 28.57
CA GLU A 54 34.31 -14.67 28.64
C GLU A 54 33.26 -13.55 28.80
N ILE A 55 32.25 -13.53 27.92
CA ILE A 55 31.09 -12.66 28.12
C ILE A 55 30.01 -13.46 28.84
N ASN A 56 30.06 -13.31 30.16
CA ASN A 56 29.01 -13.63 31.12
C ASN A 56 27.70 -12.96 30.69
N ILE A 57 26.67 -13.75 30.37
CA ILE A 57 25.32 -13.24 30.14
C ILE A 57 24.73 -12.89 31.51
N GLN A 58 24.95 -11.65 31.92
CA GLN A 58 24.16 -11.02 32.97
C GLN A 58 23.26 -9.95 32.34
N THR A 59 21.98 -10.28 32.35
CA THR A 59 20.81 -9.40 32.26
C THR A 59 21.08 -7.99 32.79
N SER A 60 21.15 -7.03 31.89
CA SER A 60 20.80 -5.63 32.15
C SER A 60 19.82 -5.19 31.06
N LEU A 61 18.55 -5.11 31.44
CA LEU A 61 17.57 -4.33 30.68
C LEU A 61 18.11 -2.90 30.53
N THR A 62 17.84 -2.31 29.37
CA THR A 62 18.15 -0.94 28.92
C THR A 62 19.59 -0.66 28.50
N GLU A 63 19.87 -0.74 27.19
CA GLU A 63 20.10 0.45 26.34
C GLU A 63 20.55 0.01 24.91
N ASN A 64 19.87 0.56 23.90
CA ASN A 64 20.29 0.69 22.50
C ASN A 64 20.13 -0.48 21.51
N CYS A 65 18.92 -1.03 21.41
CA CYS A 65 18.38 -1.50 20.12
C CYS A 65 16.85 -1.27 20.05
N ILE A 66 16.41 -0.02 20.29
CA ILE A 66 15.09 0.38 19.82
C ILE A 66 15.28 0.73 18.34
N ILE A 67 14.98 -0.24 17.48
CA ILE A 67 14.75 0.00 16.06
C ILE A 67 13.68 1.09 15.99
N TYR A 68 14.07 2.32 15.64
CA TYR A 68 13.15 3.43 15.45
C TYR A 68 12.23 3.09 14.26
N ARG A 69 11.13 2.37 14.53
CA ARG A 69 9.93 2.52 13.73
C ARG A 69 9.45 3.94 14.00
N SER A 70 9.65 4.84 13.06
CA SER A 70 8.82 6.04 12.91
C SER A 70 7.37 5.64 13.17
N LYS A 71 6.80 6.11 14.28
CA LYS A 71 5.45 5.74 14.70
C LYS A 71 4.47 6.39 13.73
N CYS A 72 3.37 5.69 13.37
CA CYS A 72 2.29 6.32 12.62
C CYS A 72 1.85 7.61 13.33
N PRO A 73 1.67 8.73 12.61
CA PRO A 73 1.18 9.97 13.19
C PRO A 73 -0.31 9.89 13.59
N CYS A 74 -0.98 8.79 13.26
CA CYS A 74 -2.37 8.56 13.61
C CYS A 74 -2.51 8.13 15.07
N ASP A 75 -3.50 8.71 15.78
CA ASP A 75 -3.81 8.32 17.16
C ASP A 75 -4.38 6.89 17.22
N THR A 76 -5.22 6.54 16.26
CA THR A 76 -5.83 5.21 16.12
C THR A 76 -5.98 4.81 14.65
N HIS A 77 -5.77 3.52 14.38
CA HIS A 77 -6.10 2.89 13.11
C HIS A 77 -7.50 2.28 13.17
N TYR A 78 -8.16 2.15 12.02
CA TYR A 78 -9.46 1.47 11.92
C TYR A 78 -9.36 -0.03 12.26
N ASN A 79 -10.50 -0.61 12.62
CA ASN A 79 -10.57 -1.93 13.25
C ASN A 79 -10.09 -3.09 12.35
N LYS A 80 -10.17 -2.97 11.02
CA LYS A 80 -9.73 -4.02 10.07
C LYS A 80 -8.49 -3.55 9.31
N GLN A 81 -7.35 -4.16 9.61
CA GLN A 81 -6.12 -3.98 8.85
C GLN A 81 -6.17 -4.80 7.56
N LEU A 82 -6.14 -4.14 6.40
CA LEU A 82 -6.18 -4.81 5.10
C LEU A 82 -4.78 -5.28 4.67
N ILE A 83 -3.77 -4.40 4.81
CA ILE A 83 -2.40 -4.60 4.35
C ILE A 83 -1.44 -3.95 5.35
N GLU A 84 -0.40 -4.69 5.75
CA GLU A 84 0.83 -4.16 6.36
C GLU A 84 2.00 -4.80 5.62
N HIS A 85 2.78 -3.96 4.93
CA HIS A 85 3.88 -4.43 4.11
C HIS A 85 5.01 -3.41 4.07
N ASN A 86 6.24 -3.89 4.03
CA ASN A 86 7.42 -3.06 3.84
C ASN A 86 7.79 -3.05 2.36
N TYR A 87 8.00 -1.87 1.79
CA TYR A 87 8.45 -1.71 0.41
C TYR A 87 9.86 -1.12 0.43
N ASP A 88 10.76 -1.64 -0.41
CA ASP A 88 12.10 -1.09 -0.61
C ASP A 88 12.05 0.15 -1.53
N LEU A 89 11.24 1.13 -1.16
CA LEU A 89 10.99 2.37 -1.89
C LEU A 89 10.88 3.54 -0.90
N PRO A 90 11.43 4.72 -1.24
CA PRO A 90 11.17 5.93 -0.47
C PRO A 90 9.67 6.23 -0.38
N VAL A 91 9.23 6.72 0.77
CA VAL A 91 7.82 7.00 1.06
C VAL A 91 7.17 7.92 0.02
N ASP A 92 7.90 8.92 -0.48
CA ASP A 92 7.40 9.85 -1.51
C ASP A 92 7.12 9.14 -2.83
N LYS A 93 7.98 8.19 -3.22
CA LYS A 93 7.77 7.40 -4.43
C LYS A 93 6.61 6.45 -4.27
N LEU A 94 6.44 5.86 -3.09
CA LEU A 94 5.31 5.00 -2.81
C LEU A 94 3.99 5.80 -2.83
N PHE A 95 4.00 7.02 -2.27
CA PHE A 95 2.87 7.94 -2.35
C PHE A 95 2.52 8.26 -3.80
N ASP A 96 3.50 8.65 -4.63
CA ASP A 96 3.25 8.91 -6.05
C ASP A 96 2.72 7.66 -6.77
N LEU A 97 3.29 6.48 -6.51
CA LEU A 97 2.83 5.22 -7.12
C LEU A 97 1.38 4.85 -6.78
N ILE A 98 0.86 5.23 -5.62
CA ILE A 98 -0.50 4.87 -5.21
C ILE A 98 -1.49 6.00 -5.52
N PHE A 99 -1.06 7.24 -5.26
CA PHE A 99 -1.92 8.43 -5.23
C PHE A 99 -1.56 9.48 -6.29
N GLY A 100 -0.63 9.18 -7.19
CA GLY A 100 -0.26 10.05 -8.31
C GLY A 100 -0.93 9.63 -9.63
N SER A 101 -0.78 10.49 -10.63
CA SER A 101 -1.32 10.30 -11.99
C SER A 101 -0.30 9.60 -12.91
N ASN A 102 0.28 8.48 -12.48
CA ASN A 102 1.35 7.78 -13.21
C ASN A 102 0.87 6.53 -13.98
N GLU A 103 1.79 5.94 -14.74
CA GLU A 103 1.50 4.75 -15.55
C GLU A 103 1.16 3.52 -14.69
N PHE A 104 1.72 3.41 -13.49
CA PHE A 104 1.45 2.28 -12.59
C PHE A 104 -0.03 2.24 -12.21
N VAL A 105 -0.55 3.34 -11.67
CA VAL A 105 -1.98 3.46 -11.28
C VAL A 105 -2.87 3.24 -12.50
N ARG A 106 -2.53 3.86 -13.63
CA ARG A 106 -3.32 3.74 -14.87
C ARG A 106 -3.36 2.31 -15.39
N THR A 107 -2.26 1.57 -15.27
CA THR A 107 -2.18 0.14 -15.64
C THR A 107 -2.96 -0.72 -14.65
N TYR A 108 -2.83 -0.44 -13.35
CA TYR A 108 -3.59 -1.14 -12.30
C TYR A 108 -5.10 -0.98 -12.51
N ARG A 109 -5.59 0.25 -12.67
CA ARG A 109 -7.01 0.53 -12.90
C ARG A 109 -7.54 -0.16 -14.17
N LYS A 110 -6.75 -0.21 -15.24
CA LYS A 110 -7.09 -0.97 -16.46
C LYS A 110 -7.18 -2.47 -16.20
N ALA A 111 -6.24 -3.04 -15.44
CA ALA A 111 -6.26 -4.46 -15.08
C ALA A 111 -7.46 -4.83 -14.21
N GLN A 112 -7.91 -3.90 -13.36
CA GLN A 112 -9.14 -4.01 -12.57
C GLN A 112 -10.42 -3.68 -13.37
N HIS A 113 -10.31 -3.48 -14.69
CA HIS A 113 -11.41 -3.13 -15.58
C HIS A 113 -12.15 -1.83 -15.20
N PHE A 114 -11.46 -0.86 -14.62
CA PHE A 114 -12.05 0.45 -14.37
C PHE A 114 -12.22 1.19 -15.70
N PHE A 115 -13.40 1.78 -15.93
CA PHE A 115 -13.71 2.55 -17.13
C PHE A 115 -14.48 3.82 -16.78
N ASP A 116 -14.65 4.73 -17.75
CA ASP A 116 -15.25 6.06 -17.57
C ASP A 116 -14.65 6.82 -16.36
N GLN A 117 -13.32 6.82 -16.27
CA GLN A 117 -12.60 7.39 -15.14
C GLN A 117 -12.40 8.89 -15.31
N THR A 118 -12.71 9.67 -14.27
CA THR A 118 -12.30 11.06 -14.11
C THR A 118 -11.57 11.22 -12.79
N GLU A 119 -10.58 12.10 -12.75
CA GLU A 119 -9.73 12.35 -11.58
C GLU A 119 -9.45 13.85 -11.51
N THR A 120 -9.71 14.46 -10.36
CA THR A 120 -9.34 15.85 -10.11
C THR A 120 -7.90 15.93 -9.61
N GLU A 121 -7.26 17.06 -9.84
CA GLU A 121 -6.02 17.39 -9.14
C GLU A 121 -6.24 17.49 -7.63
N TRP A 122 -5.16 17.36 -6.86
CA TRP A 122 -5.18 17.62 -5.42
C TRP A 122 -5.39 19.11 -5.16
N LEU A 123 -6.49 19.46 -4.51
CA LEU A 123 -6.85 20.84 -4.17
C LEU A 123 -7.04 20.98 -2.66
N ILE A 124 -6.71 22.14 -2.11
CA ILE A 124 -6.98 22.42 -0.69
C ILE A 124 -8.48 22.67 -0.55
N ASN A 125 -9.13 21.92 0.35
CA ASN A 125 -10.49 22.19 0.76
C ASN A 125 -10.50 23.39 1.72
N GLU A 126 -11.24 24.44 1.40
CA GLU A 126 -11.26 25.70 2.16
C GLU A 126 -11.85 25.55 3.57
N GLU A 127 -12.75 24.57 3.79
CA GLU A 127 -13.39 24.34 5.07
C GLU A 127 -12.52 23.52 6.02
N THR A 128 -11.85 22.48 5.49
CA THR A 128 -11.06 21.54 6.30
C THR A 128 -9.57 21.84 6.29
N ASN A 129 -9.11 22.66 5.35
CA ASN A 129 -7.70 22.96 5.07
C ASN A 129 -6.84 21.72 4.73
N TYR A 130 -7.47 20.60 4.37
CA TYR A 130 -6.79 19.40 3.88
C TYR A 130 -6.76 19.38 2.37
N TYR A 131 -5.76 18.68 1.82
CA TYR A 131 -5.74 18.40 0.38
C TYR A 131 -6.72 17.28 0.08
N GLU A 132 -7.60 17.52 -0.88
CA GLU A 132 -8.62 16.59 -1.33
C GLU A 132 -8.57 16.42 -2.85
N ARG A 133 -9.04 15.26 -3.31
CA ARG A 133 -9.34 15.02 -4.70
C ARG A 133 -10.49 14.04 -4.84
N ILE A 134 -11.12 14.05 -6.01
CA ILE A 134 -12.25 13.20 -6.35
C ILE A 134 -11.88 12.35 -7.56
N LEU A 135 -12.17 11.06 -7.45
CA LEU A 135 -12.11 10.10 -8.55
C LEU A 135 -13.51 9.55 -8.76
N ASP A 136 -14.06 9.71 -9.96
CA ASP A 136 -15.29 9.04 -10.36
C ASP A 136 -14.92 7.97 -11.40
N TYR A 137 -15.41 6.74 -11.21
CA TYR A 137 -15.14 5.63 -12.13
C TYR A 137 -16.24 4.58 -12.11
N LYS A 138 -16.25 3.73 -13.13
CA LYS A 138 -17.15 2.58 -13.22
C LYS A 138 -16.37 1.28 -13.19
N VAL A 139 -16.92 0.29 -12.50
CA VAL A 139 -16.39 -1.07 -12.48
C VAL A 139 -17.46 -2.06 -12.91
N PRO A 140 -17.13 -3.04 -13.75
CA PRO A 140 -18.05 -4.13 -14.06
C PRO A 140 -18.23 -4.97 -12.79
N PHE A 141 -19.47 -5.37 -12.54
CA PHE A 141 -19.81 -6.25 -11.44
C PHE A 141 -20.62 -7.41 -11.98
N GLU A 142 -20.20 -8.63 -11.68
CA GLU A 142 -20.90 -9.83 -12.13
C GLU A 142 -20.99 -10.82 -10.97
N THR A 143 -22.22 -11.17 -10.61
CA THR A 143 -22.47 -12.24 -9.63
C THR A 143 -23.48 -13.23 -10.20
N ARG A 144 -23.41 -14.48 -9.75
CA ARG A 144 -24.36 -15.53 -10.21
C ARG A 144 -25.82 -15.18 -9.94
N LEU A 145 -26.08 -14.37 -8.91
CA LEU A 145 -27.43 -14.01 -8.48
C LEU A 145 -27.98 -12.76 -9.18
N LEU A 146 -27.13 -11.77 -9.47
CA LEU A 146 -27.57 -10.47 -10.03
C LEU A 146 -27.24 -10.31 -11.51
N GLY A 147 -26.49 -11.24 -12.10
CA GLY A 147 -26.00 -11.11 -13.46
C GLY A 147 -24.95 -10.01 -13.60
N LYS A 148 -24.79 -9.50 -14.82
CA LYS A 148 -23.86 -8.40 -15.14
C LYS A 148 -24.51 -7.06 -14.84
N SER A 149 -23.83 -6.25 -14.04
CA SER A 149 -24.17 -4.86 -13.79
C SER A 149 -22.90 -4.00 -13.79
N THR A 150 -23.09 -2.70 -13.59
CA THR A 150 -22.00 -1.73 -13.49
C THR A 150 -22.17 -0.98 -12.17
N ILE A 151 -21.10 -0.92 -11.39
CA ILE A 151 -21.05 -0.09 -10.18
C ILE A 151 -20.45 1.24 -10.57
N ILE A 152 -21.15 2.32 -10.24
CA ILE A 152 -20.64 3.68 -10.37
C ILE A 152 -20.06 4.04 -9.01
N THR A 153 -18.79 4.42 -8.98
CA THR A 153 -18.04 4.68 -7.76
C THR A 153 -17.59 6.11 -7.74
N ARG A 154 -17.85 6.79 -6.62
CA ARG A 154 -17.24 8.06 -6.25
C ARG A 154 -16.29 7.83 -5.11
N GLU A 155 -15.04 8.19 -5.32
CA GLU A 155 -13.96 8.07 -4.36
C GLU A 155 -13.43 9.45 -3.99
N LYS A 156 -13.62 9.86 -2.74
CA LYS A 156 -13.07 11.10 -2.19
C LYS A 156 -11.83 10.74 -1.38
N GLN A 157 -10.67 11.28 -1.78
CA GLN A 157 -9.42 11.09 -1.07
C GLN A 157 -9.04 12.38 -0.33
N THR A 158 -8.75 12.27 0.97
CA THR A 158 -8.36 13.39 1.84
C THR A 158 -7.02 13.08 2.49
N ARG A 159 -6.05 14.00 2.35
CA ARG A 159 -4.70 13.88 2.90
C ARG A 159 -4.58 14.66 4.22
N PHE A 160 -4.77 13.96 5.34
CA PHE A 160 -4.81 14.53 6.70
C PHE A 160 -3.45 14.96 7.23
N HIS A 161 -2.48 14.04 7.19
CA HIS A 161 -1.12 14.29 7.68
C HIS A 161 -0.12 13.98 6.58
N HIS A 162 0.76 14.92 6.29
CA HIS A 162 1.82 14.69 5.32
C HIS A 162 3.06 15.48 5.69
N VAL A 163 4.19 14.78 5.73
CA VAL A 163 5.52 15.36 5.80
C VAL A 163 6.33 14.63 4.72
N PRO A 164 6.62 15.29 3.58
CA PRO A 164 7.43 14.70 2.52
C PRO A 164 8.74 14.12 3.06
N GLY A 165 9.11 12.93 2.58
CA GLY A 165 10.25 12.15 3.03
C GLY A 165 10.05 11.43 4.37
N SER A 166 8.92 11.63 5.06
CA SER A 166 8.64 11.01 6.37
C SER A 166 7.36 10.19 6.36
N HIS A 167 6.21 10.77 6.03
CA HIS A 167 4.94 10.05 6.08
C HIS A 167 3.83 10.74 5.29
N TYR A 168 2.83 9.92 4.91
CA TYR A 168 1.56 10.37 4.35
C TYR A 168 0.42 9.56 4.96
N VAL A 169 -0.64 10.24 5.38
CA VAL A 169 -1.91 9.64 5.80
C VAL A 169 -3.00 10.12 4.86
N VAL A 170 -3.54 9.20 4.07
CA VAL A 170 -4.63 9.45 3.14
C VAL A 170 -5.83 8.63 3.57
N GLU A 171 -6.96 9.28 3.76
CA GLU A 171 -8.25 8.63 3.91
C GLU A 171 -8.98 8.65 2.58
N THR A 172 -9.72 7.60 2.31
CA THR A 172 -10.43 7.37 1.07
C THR A 172 -11.83 6.94 1.43
N GLU A 173 -12.79 7.82 1.17
CA GLU A 173 -14.21 7.54 1.27
C GLU A 173 -14.71 7.06 -0.10
N VAL A 174 -15.30 5.87 -0.15
CA VAL A 174 -15.81 5.24 -1.37
C VAL A 174 -17.32 5.07 -1.25
N CYS A 175 -18.05 5.78 -2.12
CA CYS A 175 -19.48 5.69 -2.28
C CYS A 175 -19.82 4.96 -3.58
N ASN A 176 -20.59 3.89 -3.48
CA ASN A 176 -21.00 3.08 -4.63
C ASN A 176 -22.45 3.37 -5.02
N GLN A 177 -22.79 3.17 -6.29
CA GLN A 177 -24.14 3.17 -6.83
C GLN A 177 -24.31 2.00 -7.81
N GLY A 178 -25.54 1.53 -8.01
CA GLY A 178 -25.83 0.40 -8.89
C GLY A 178 -25.77 -0.98 -8.20
N ILE A 179 -25.67 -0.99 -6.87
CA ILE A 179 -25.84 -2.19 -6.03
C ILE A 179 -26.95 -1.96 -5.00
N LYS A 180 -27.48 -3.05 -4.43
CA LYS A 180 -28.51 -2.96 -3.39
C LYS A 180 -27.95 -2.28 -2.14
N PHE A 181 -28.75 -1.44 -1.50
CA PHE A 181 -28.43 -0.73 -0.25
C PHE A 181 -27.23 0.22 -0.36
N SER A 182 -26.86 0.64 -1.57
CA SER A 182 -25.68 1.49 -1.76
C SER A 182 -25.85 2.90 -1.16
N ASP A 183 -27.07 3.29 -0.82
CA ASP A 183 -27.44 4.51 -0.11
C ASP A 183 -27.27 4.40 1.41
N THR A 184 -27.10 3.18 1.95
CA THR A 184 -27.01 2.97 3.40
C THR A 184 -25.58 2.84 3.92
N PHE A 185 -24.57 2.83 3.05
CA PHE A 185 -23.17 2.67 3.47
C PHE A 185 -22.18 3.39 2.55
N ALA A 186 -21.05 3.76 3.14
CA ALA A 186 -19.83 4.15 2.45
C ALA A 186 -18.66 3.35 3.04
N LEU A 187 -17.60 3.16 2.28
CA LEU A 187 -16.36 2.56 2.78
C LEU A 187 -15.38 3.67 3.12
N ILE A 188 -14.78 3.61 4.31
CA ILE A 188 -13.69 4.51 4.69
C ILE A 188 -12.42 3.66 4.84
N ILE A 189 -11.41 3.97 4.02
CA ILE A 189 -10.14 3.28 3.99
C ILE A 189 -9.05 4.29 4.33
N ARG A 190 -8.17 3.98 5.28
CA ARG A 190 -7.02 4.83 5.62
C ARG A 190 -5.72 4.13 5.27
N CYS A 191 -4.92 4.80 4.45
CA CYS A 191 -3.58 4.38 4.09
C CYS A 191 -2.55 5.22 4.85
N CYS A 192 -1.71 4.56 5.63
CA CYS A 192 -0.60 5.19 6.34
C CYS A 192 0.71 4.73 5.68
N LEU A 193 1.36 5.64 4.96
CA LEU A 193 2.69 5.44 4.37
C LEU A 193 3.71 6.08 5.31
N ILE A 194 4.71 5.32 5.72
CA ILE A 194 5.69 5.77 6.73
C ILE A 194 7.09 5.35 6.26
N GLU A 195 8.00 6.31 6.18
CA GLU A 195 9.41 6.06 5.87
C GLU A 195 10.04 5.29 7.02
N LYS A 196 10.66 4.15 6.70
CA LYS A 196 11.38 3.33 7.66
C LYS A 196 12.82 3.83 7.78
N SER A 197 13.21 4.30 8.96
CA SER A 197 14.61 4.68 9.24
C SER A 197 15.52 3.48 9.50
#